data_AF-A0A7M4DUM2-F1
#
_entry.id   AF-A0A7M4DUM2-F1
#
_cell.length_a   1.000
_cell.length_b   1.000
_cell.length_c   1.000
_cell.angle_alpha   90.00
_cell.angle_beta   90.00
_cell.angle_gamma   90.00
#
_symmetry.space_group_name_H-M   'P 1'
#
loop_
_entity.id
_entity.type
_entity.pdbx_description
1 polymer ?
#
loop_
_entity_poly.entity_id
_entity_poly.type
_entity_poly.pdbx_seq_one_letter_code
_entity_poly.pdbx_strand_id
1 'polypeptide(L)'
;MATATDQLVGFGLVAFSLAFFAYYTVWIVALPFIDSNHGIHKYFLPREYSVTIPVVAGLLLLLFIGTFIAIVMWKNRKPAKKLN
;
A
#
# COMPACT_ATOMS: atom_id res chain seq x y z
N MET A 1 9.00 8.81 28.30
CA MET A 1 8.77 7.35 28.21
C MET A 1 7.55 7.17 27.32
N ALA A 2 7.59 6.25 26.36
CA ALA A 2 6.40 5.92 25.56
C ALA A 2 5.34 5.32 26.51
N THR A 3 4.08 5.72 26.34
CA THR A 3 2.97 5.20 27.15
C THR A 3 2.78 3.71 26.82
N ALA A 4 2.26 2.92 27.75
CA ALA A 4 1.95 1.51 27.49
C ALA A 4 1.09 1.31 26.21
N THR A 5 0.19 2.26 25.92
CA THR A 5 -0.59 2.31 24.69
C THR A 5 0.28 2.47 23.44
N ASP A 6 1.27 3.37 23.47
CA ASP A 6 2.18 3.61 22.34
C ASP A 6 3.01 2.35 22.03
N GLN A 7 3.42 1.62 23.07
CA GLN A 7 4.16 0.36 22.93
C GLN A 7 3.29 -0.75 22.34
N LEU A 8 2.03 -0.86 22.79
CA LEU A 8 1.09 -1.86 22.27
C LEU A 8 0.75 -1.61 20.80
N VAL A 9 0.51 -0.35 20.43
CA VAL A 9 0.26 0.04 19.02
C VAL A 9 1.49 -0.24 18.17
N GLY A 10 2.69 0.12 18.66
CA GLY A 10 3.94 -0.17 17.97
C GLY A 10 4.13 -1.67 17.72
N PHE A 11 3.93 -2.50 18.74
CA PHE A 11 4.02 -3.96 18.60
C PHE A 11 2.96 -4.51 17.65
N GLY A 12 1.72 -4.01 17.73
CA GLY A 12 0.64 -4.38 16.82
C GLY A 12 0.98 -4.06 15.36
N LEU A 13 1.50 -2.87 15.08
CA LEU A 13 1.94 -2.46 13.75
C LEU A 13 3.08 -3.33 13.22
N VAL A 14 4.06 -3.66 14.07
CA VAL A 14 5.18 -4.54 13.69
C VAL A 14 4.69 -5.96 13.39
N ALA A 15 3.87 -6.54 14.26
CA ALA A 15 3.33 -7.89 14.07
C ALA A 15 2.46 -7.95 12.81
N PHE A 16 1.61 -6.94 12.59
CA PHE A 16 0.80 -6.82 11.39
C PHE A 16 1.67 -6.70 10.13
N SER A 17 2.66 -5.81 10.14
CA SER A 17 3.60 -5.65 9.03
C SER A 17 4.34 -6.95 8.71
N LEU A 18 4.79 -7.68 9.74
CA LEU A 18 5.49 -8.94 9.59
C LEU A 18 4.59 -10.02 8.96
N ALA A 19 3.31 -10.08 9.37
CA ALA A 19 2.35 -11.01 8.78
C ALA A 19 2.10 -10.72 7.28
N PHE A 20 1.91 -9.45 6.92
CA PHE A 20 1.77 -9.03 5.52
C PHE A 20 3.03 -9.34 4.71
N PHE A 21 4.20 -9.03 5.25
CA PHE A 21 5.48 -9.32 4.62
C PHE A 21 5.67 -10.82 4.37
N ALA A 22 5.40 -11.65 5.38
CA ALA A 22 5.49 -13.10 5.23
C ALA A 22 4.52 -13.63 4.17
N TYR A 23 3.25 -13.18 4.19
CA TYR A 23 2.25 -13.57 3.20
C TYR A 23 2.69 -13.23 1.77
N TYR A 24 3.11 -11.99 1.53
CA TYR A 24 3.57 -11.56 0.21
C TYR A 24 4.88 -12.24 -0.22
N THR A 25 5.79 -12.50 0.73
CA THR A 25 7.03 -13.23 0.43
C THR A 25 6.74 -14.65 -0.01
N VAL A 26 5.87 -15.37 0.69
CA VAL A 26 5.44 -16.71 0.28
C VAL A 26 4.74 -16.64 -1.08
N TRP A 27 3.88 -15.65 -1.29
CA TRP A 27 3.13 -15.52 -2.53
C TRP A 27 4.02 -15.24 -3.76
N ILE A 28 4.99 -14.34 -3.64
CA ILE A 28 5.84 -13.90 -4.77
C ILE A 28 7.03 -14.84 -4.96
N VAL A 29 7.67 -15.26 -3.87
CA VAL A 29 8.94 -15.99 -3.92
C VAL A 29 8.73 -17.50 -3.85
N ALA A 30 7.94 -17.99 -2.89
CA ALA A 30 7.83 -19.43 -2.66
C ALA A 30 6.83 -20.13 -3.59
N LEU A 31 5.65 -19.53 -3.80
CA LEU A 31 4.56 -20.09 -4.61
C LEU A 31 4.97 -20.53 -6.04
N PRO A 32 5.84 -19.82 -6.81
CA PRO A 32 6.24 -20.29 -8.13
C PRO A 32 7.02 -21.62 -8.13
N PHE A 33 7.59 -22.02 -6.99
CA PHE A 33 8.29 -23.30 -6.85
C PHE A 33 7.38 -24.43 -6.33
N ILE A 34 6.12 -24.14 -6.03
CA ILE A 34 5.16 -25.13 -5.53
C ILE A 34 4.27 -25.61 -6.67
N ASP A 35 4.12 -26.93 -6.79
CA ASP A 35 3.26 -27.56 -7.79
C ASP A 35 1.84 -27.01 -7.79
N SER A 36 1.28 -26.86 -8.99
CA SER A 36 -0.06 -26.30 -9.23
C SER A 36 -1.19 -27.12 -8.60
N ASN A 37 -0.93 -28.40 -8.31
CA ASN A 37 -1.91 -29.34 -7.74
C ASN A 37 -2.00 -29.28 -6.21
N HIS A 38 -1.17 -28.46 -5.54
CA HIS A 38 -1.22 -28.29 -4.09
C HIS A 38 -2.37 -27.37 -3.68
N GLY A 39 -3.11 -27.74 -2.63
CA GLY A 39 -4.22 -26.95 -2.08
C GLY A 39 -3.83 -25.55 -1.58
N ILE A 40 -2.52 -25.27 -1.45
CA ILE A 40 -2.01 -23.96 -1.05
C ILE A 40 -2.45 -22.84 -2.03
N HIS A 41 -2.60 -23.17 -3.32
CA HIS A 41 -3.07 -22.23 -4.35
C HIS A 41 -4.50 -21.72 -4.11
N LYS A 42 -5.27 -22.30 -3.17
CA LYS A 42 -6.57 -21.76 -2.74
C LYS A 42 -6.46 -20.58 -1.78
N TYR A 43 -5.34 -20.46 -1.07
CA TYR A 43 -5.08 -19.38 -0.11
C TYR A 43 -4.37 -18.17 -0.75
N PHE A 44 -3.90 -18.34 -1.99
CA PHE A 44 -3.22 -17.31 -2.76
C PHE A 44 -4.03 -17.01 -4.02
N LEU A 45 -4.17 -15.73 -4.35
CA LEU A 45 -4.74 -15.36 -5.64
C LEU A 45 -3.81 -15.81 -6.77
N PRO A 46 -4.33 -15.94 -8.01
CA PRO A 46 -3.51 -16.22 -9.18
C PRO A 46 -2.29 -15.29 -9.23
N ARG A 47 -1.15 -15.82 -9.66
CA ARG A 47 0.15 -15.13 -9.67
C ARG A 47 0.12 -13.71 -10.26
N GLU A 48 -0.77 -13.45 -11.21
CA GLU A 48 -0.83 -12.16 -11.92
C GLU A 48 -1.29 -11.03 -10.99
N TYR A 49 -2.04 -11.36 -9.94
CA TYR A 49 -2.48 -10.42 -8.94
C TYR A 49 -1.37 -10.02 -7.95
N SER A 50 -0.33 -10.85 -7.76
CA SER A 50 0.75 -10.52 -6.81
C SER A 50 1.55 -9.28 -7.25
N VAL A 51 1.64 -9.05 -8.57
CA VAL A 51 2.27 -7.86 -9.16
C VAL A 51 1.24 -6.75 -9.40
N THR A 52 0.03 -7.09 -9.83
CA THR A 52 -1.00 -6.11 -10.17
C THR A 52 -1.46 -5.31 -8.96
N ILE A 53 -1.61 -5.95 -7.78
CA ILE A 53 -2.09 -5.27 -6.56
C ILE A 53 -1.14 -4.14 -6.14
N PRO A 54 0.19 -4.35 -5.98
CA PRO A 54 1.13 -3.26 -5.70
C PRO A 54 1.09 -2.14 -6.73
N VAL A 55 0.99 -2.47 -8.03
CA VAL A 55 0.94 -1.47 -9.10
C VAL A 55 -0.31 -0.61 -8.99
N VAL A 56 -1.49 -1.22 -8.83
CA VAL A 56 -2.75 -0.50 -8.68
C VAL A 56 -2.74 0.35 -7.40
N ALA A 57 -2.24 -0.18 -6.28
CA ALA A 57 -2.10 0.58 -5.05
C ALA A 57 -1.19 1.81 -5.23
N GLY A 58 -0.06 1.66 -5.93
CA GLY A 58 0.85 2.75 -6.25
C GLY A 58 0.20 3.81 -7.16
N LEU A 59 -0.54 3.39 -8.19
CA LEU A 59 -1.27 4.30 -9.08
C LEU A 59 -2.36 5.07 -8.32
N LEU A 60 -3.13 4.41 -7.47
CA LEU A 60 -4.14 5.05 -6.64
C LEU A 60 -3.52 6.06 -5.68
N LEU A 61 -2.40 5.72 -5.04
CA LEU A 61 -1.67 6.64 -4.17
C LEU A 61 -1.16 7.85 -4.95
N LEU A 62 -0.61 7.65 -6.14
CA LEU A 62 -0.12 8.73 -6.99
C LEU A 62 -1.25 9.66 -7.45
N LEU A 63 -2.39 9.09 -7.85
CA LEU A 63 -3.60 9.86 -8.18
C LEU A 63 -4.11 10.65 -6.98
N PHE A 64 -4.10 10.04 -5.79
CA PHE A 64 -4.51 10.69 -4.56
C PHE A 64 -3.61 11.91 -4.25
N ILE A 65 -2.28 11.72 -4.30
CA ILE A 65 -1.31 12.81 -4.10
C ILE A 65 -1.48 13.91 -5.16
N GLY A 66 -1.60 13.54 -6.43
CA GLY A 66 -1.78 14.50 -7.52
C GLY A 66 -3.06 15.32 -7.37
N THR A 67 -4.17 14.67 -7.02
CA THR A 67 -5.46 15.33 -6.75
C THR A 67 -5.36 16.26 -5.55
N PHE A 68 -4.73 15.80 -4.47
CA PHE A 68 -4.50 16.62 -3.27
C PHE A 68 -3.73 17.91 -3.61
N ILE A 69 -2.61 17.79 -4.33
CA ILE A 69 -1.81 18.94 -4.78
C ILE A 69 -2.64 19.87 -5.66
N ALA A 70 -3.38 19.33 -6.63
CA ALA A 70 -4.22 20.12 -7.53
C ALA A 70 -5.28 20.94 -6.76
N ILE A 71 -5.96 20.32 -5.79
CA ILE A 71 -6.94 20.98 -4.92
C ILE A 71 -6.27 22.11 -4.11
N VAL A 72 -5.12 21.83 -3.50
CA VAL A 72 -4.38 22.83 -2.70
C VAL A 72 -3.94 24.01 -3.56
N MET A 73 -3.40 23.76 -4.76
CA MET A 73 -3.00 24.81 -5.70
C MET A 73 -4.19 25.64 -6.16
N TRP A 74 -5.32 25.01 -6.47
CA TRP A 74 -6.54 25.73 -6.86
C TRP A 74 -7.01 26.66 -5.75
N LYS A 75 -7.06 26.16 -4.52
CA LYS A 75 -7.52 26.94 -3.36
C LYS A 75 -6.58 28.09 -3.00
N ASN A 76 -5.28 27.94 -3.29
CA ASN A 76 -4.25 28.95 -3.01
C ASN A 76 -4.00 29.94 -4.16
N ARG A 77 -4.74 29.87 -5.29
CA ARG A 77 -4.62 30.88 -6.36
C ARG A 77 -5.09 32.24 -5.84
N LYS A 78 -4.14 33.17 -5.65
CA LYS A 78 -4.46 34.59 -5.43
C LYS A 78 -5.04 35.16 -6.74
N PRO A 79 -6.12 35.96 -6.70
CA PRO A 79 -6.61 36.64 -7.89
C PRO A 79 -5.49 37.53 -8.43
N ALA A 80 -5.23 37.43 -9.74
CA ALA A 80 -4.23 38.24 -10.41
C ALA A 80 -4.55 39.73 -10.16
N LYS A 81 -3.62 40.45 -9.53
CA LYS A 81 -3.72 41.88 -9.32
C LYS A 81 -3.76 42.53 -10.71
N LYS A 82 -4.93 43.04 -11.12
CA LYS A 82 -5.04 43.81 -12.36
C LYS A 82 -4.06 44.99 -12.25
N LEU A 83 -3.07 45.03 -13.14
CA LEU A 83 -2.23 46.20 -13.31
C LEU A 83 -3.10 47.25 -14.01
N ASN A 84 -3.34 48.36 -13.31
CA ASN A 84 -4.10 49.50 -13.84
C ASN A 84 -3.37 50.17 -15.00
#